data_AF-A0A4Q3WCW4-F1
#
_entry.id   AF-A0A4Q3WCW4-F1
#
_cell.length_a   1.000
_cell.length_b   1.000
_cell.length_c   1.000
_cell.angle_alpha   90.00
_cell.angle_beta   90.00
_cell.angle_gamma   90.00
#
_symmetry.space_group_name_H-M   'P 1'
#
loop_
_entity.id
_entity.type
_entity.pdbx_description
1 polymer ?
#
loop_
_entity_poly.entity_id
_entity_poly.type
_entity_poly.pdbx_seq_one_letter_code
_entity_poly.pdbx_strand_id
1 'polypeptide(L)'
;MPHQQRTLKSALSVLGDLPAVSVVLLVLIVISRSNYLLFHSLVEGGIAAASLNAFAFAWNSRRFEHGYLLLIGIAYLFNGLLGFLHALSYQGMGVFPNYDGANLAPQLWIASRYMVAITLLVAPYYFRRRLPTAPAFAILCLITTGLLAAIFTAISPPAT
;
A
#
# COMPACT_ATOMS: atom_id res chain seq x y z
N MET A 1 -29.05 -13.39 27.01
CA MET A 1 -28.01 -14.05 26.18
C MET A 1 -28.08 -13.73 24.66
N PRO A 2 -28.31 -12.48 24.20
CA PRO A 2 -28.31 -12.14 22.76
C PRO A 2 -26.92 -11.85 22.15
N HIS A 3 -25.92 -11.50 22.98
CA HIS A 3 -24.57 -11.14 22.52
C HIS A 3 -23.82 -12.33 21.87
N GLN A 4 -23.95 -13.53 22.44
CA GLN A 4 -23.25 -14.74 21.98
C GLN A 4 -23.81 -15.32 20.67
N GLN A 5 -25.10 -15.08 20.38
CA GLN A 5 -25.70 -15.49 19.10
C GLN A 5 -25.30 -14.57 17.95
N ARG A 6 -25.00 -13.29 18.24
CA ARG A 6 -24.59 -12.31 17.23
C ARG A 6 -23.16 -12.55 16.74
N THR A 7 -22.26 -12.96 17.63
CA THR A 7 -20.87 -13.34 17.31
C THR A 7 -20.78 -14.65 16.52
N LEU A 8 -21.66 -15.62 16.82
CA LEU A 8 -21.70 -16.88 16.09
C LEU A 8 -22.17 -16.68 14.64
N LYS A 9 -23.20 -15.84 14.44
CA LYS A 9 -23.71 -15.49 13.09
C LYS A 9 -22.68 -14.72 12.25
N SER A 10 -21.93 -13.79 12.85
CA SER A 10 -20.86 -13.08 12.13
C SER A 10 -19.67 -13.99 11.81
N ALA A 11 -19.35 -14.96 12.67
CA ALA A 11 -18.33 -15.95 12.37
C ALA A 11 -18.77 -16.87 11.22
N LEU A 12 -20.04 -17.29 11.21
CA LEU A 12 -20.62 -18.12 10.16
C LEU A 12 -20.72 -17.38 8.81
N SER A 13 -20.94 -16.06 8.80
CA SER A 13 -20.94 -15.29 7.54
C SER A 13 -19.55 -15.22 6.90
N VAL A 14 -18.49 -15.11 7.71
CA VAL A 14 -17.10 -15.12 7.20
C VAL A 14 -16.75 -16.48 6.57
N LEU A 15 -17.26 -17.58 7.14
CA LEU A 15 -17.09 -18.92 6.54
C LEU A 15 -17.73 -19.02 5.15
N GLY A 16 -18.78 -18.24 4.89
CA GLY A 16 -19.45 -18.16 3.59
C GLY A 16 -18.59 -17.51 2.49
N ASP A 17 -17.62 -16.67 2.85
CA ASP A 17 -16.74 -15.98 1.89
C ASP A 17 -15.51 -16.82 1.50
N LEU A 18 -15.19 -17.87 2.29
CA LEU A 18 -14.03 -18.72 2.07
C LEU A 18 -13.97 -19.35 0.67
N PRO A 19 -15.08 -19.85 0.07
CA PRO A 19 -15.04 -20.40 -1.28
C PRO A 19 -14.61 -19.35 -2.32
N ALA A 20 -15.12 -18.12 -2.22
CA ALA A 20 -14.78 -17.04 -3.14
C ALA A 20 -13.30 -16.67 -3.03
N VAL A 21 -12.79 -16.50 -1.80
CA VAL A 21 -11.36 -16.24 -1.56
C VAL A 21 -10.49 -17.38 -2.10
N SER A 22 -10.89 -18.64 -1.87
CA SER A 22 -10.17 -19.83 -2.35
C SER A 22 -10.08 -19.87 -3.87
N VAL A 23 -11.17 -19.53 -4.57
CA VAL A 23 -11.20 -19.45 -6.03
C VAL A 23 -10.24 -18.36 -6.54
N VAL A 24 -10.27 -17.17 -5.94
CA VAL A 24 -9.36 -16.07 -6.32
C VAL A 24 -7.90 -16.49 -6.14
N LEU A 25 -7.56 -17.12 -5.00
CA LEU A 25 -6.20 -17.60 -4.75
C LEU A 25 -5.78 -18.67 -5.75
N LEU A 26 -6.66 -19.63 -6.07
CA LEU A 26 -6.37 -20.68 -7.04
C LEU A 26 -6.10 -20.08 -8.44
N VAL A 27 -6.91 -19.10 -8.87
CA VAL A 27 -6.69 -18.38 -10.12
C VAL A 27 -5.34 -17.67 -10.12
N LEU A 28 -4.99 -16.95 -9.05
CA LEU A 28 -3.70 -16.26 -8.93
C LEU A 28 -2.52 -17.24 -8.95
N ILE A 29 -2.63 -18.41 -8.30
CA ILE A 29 -1.61 -19.46 -8.35
C ILE A 29 -1.40 -19.96 -9.77
N VAL A 30 -2.48 -20.25 -10.52
CA VAL A 30 -2.39 -20.68 -11.92
C VAL A 30 -1.72 -19.60 -12.79
N ILE A 31 -2.09 -18.33 -12.60
CA ILE A 31 -1.47 -17.22 -13.34
C ILE A 31 0.02 -17.10 -12.97
N SER A 32 0.39 -17.23 -11.70
CA SER A 32 1.78 -17.12 -11.25
C SER A 32 2.73 -18.12 -11.92
N ARG A 33 2.22 -19.29 -12.32
CA ARG A 33 2.99 -20.35 -12.98
C ARG A 33 3.09 -20.17 -14.49
N SER A 34 2.12 -19.48 -15.09
CA SER A 34 2.04 -19.30 -16.54
C SER A 34 2.60 -17.95 -17.01
N ASN A 35 2.30 -16.87 -16.28
CA ASN A 35 2.80 -15.53 -16.55
C ASN A 35 3.00 -14.78 -15.23
N TYR A 36 4.24 -14.80 -14.74
CA TYR A 36 4.60 -14.16 -13.49
C TYR A 36 4.41 -12.63 -13.54
N LEU A 37 4.68 -11.98 -14.69
CA LEU A 37 4.52 -10.54 -14.84
C LEU A 37 3.05 -10.13 -14.69
N LEU A 38 2.12 -10.89 -15.27
CA LEU A 38 0.68 -10.69 -15.09
C LEU A 38 0.27 -10.90 -13.62
N PHE A 39 0.75 -11.98 -12.99
CA PHE A 39 0.49 -12.23 -11.57
C PHE A 39 0.97 -11.07 -10.69
N HIS A 40 2.21 -10.64 -10.87
CA HIS A 40 2.80 -9.51 -10.14
C HIS A 40 1.96 -8.24 -10.32
N SER A 41 1.59 -7.92 -11.56
CA SER A 41 0.78 -6.74 -11.89
C SER A 41 -0.58 -6.76 -11.20
N LEU A 42 -1.26 -7.91 -11.19
CA LEU A 42 -2.57 -8.07 -10.56
C LEU A 42 -2.48 -7.91 -9.04
N VAL A 43 -1.48 -8.52 -8.40
CA VAL A 43 -1.28 -8.44 -6.95
C VAL A 43 -0.92 -7.02 -6.53
N GLU A 44 0.06 -6.40 -7.18
CA GLU A 44 0.46 -5.02 -6.86
C GLU A 44 -0.66 -4.01 -7.16
N GLY A 45 -1.39 -4.18 -8.26
CA GLY A 45 -2.57 -3.37 -8.57
C GLY A 45 -3.66 -3.49 -7.50
N GLY A 46 -3.91 -4.71 -7.00
CA GLY A 46 -4.82 -4.97 -5.89
C GLY A 46 -4.38 -4.30 -4.58
N ILE A 47 -3.08 -4.36 -4.25
CA ILE A 47 -2.50 -3.71 -3.07
C ILE A 47 -2.59 -2.18 -3.18
N ALA A 48 -2.31 -1.62 -4.36
CA ALA A 48 -2.45 -0.19 -4.61
C ALA A 48 -3.91 0.27 -4.47
N ALA A 49 -4.87 -0.49 -5.04
CA ALA A 49 -6.29 -0.21 -4.89
C ALA A 49 -6.76 -0.29 -3.43
N ALA A 50 -6.32 -1.31 -2.68
CA ALA A 50 -6.60 -1.44 -1.25
C ALA A 50 -6.04 -0.25 -0.45
N SER A 51 -4.83 0.23 -0.79
CA SER A 51 -4.21 1.39 -0.16
C SER A 51 -4.99 2.68 -0.44
N LEU A 52 -5.43 2.89 -1.67
CA LEU A 52 -6.29 4.03 -2.04
C LEU A 52 -7.66 3.97 -1.34
N ASN A 53 -8.24 2.78 -1.21
CA ASN A 53 -9.49 2.59 -0.47
C ASN A 53 -9.32 2.88 1.02
N ALA A 54 -8.21 2.49 1.64
CA ALA A 54 -7.90 2.82 3.03
C ALA A 54 -7.78 4.34 3.23
N PHE A 55 -7.09 5.04 2.31
CA PHE A 55 -7.04 6.50 2.29
C PHE A 55 -8.44 7.11 2.14
N ALA A 56 -9.20 6.68 1.13
CA ALA A 56 -10.53 7.20 0.86
C ALA A 56 -11.47 7.01 2.06
N PHE A 57 -11.44 5.83 2.70
CA PHE A 57 -12.21 5.56 3.91
C PHE A 57 -11.86 6.54 5.03
N ALA A 58 -10.57 6.65 5.39
CA ALA A 58 -10.11 7.55 6.45
C ALA A 58 -10.39 9.04 6.13
N TRP A 59 -10.25 9.42 4.86
CA TRP A 59 -10.52 10.79 4.41
C TRP A 59 -12.00 11.13 4.51
N ASN A 60 -12.89 10.22 4.12
CA ASN A 60 -14.33 10.44 4.20
C ASN A 60 -14.85 10.42 5.64
N SER A 61 -14.27 9.58 6.50
CA SER A 61 -14.65 9.48 7.92
C SER A 61 -13.97 10.52 8.82
N ARG A 62 -13.09 11.38 8.29
CA ARG A 62 -12.24 12.33 9.04
C ARG A 62 -12.95 13.26 10.05
N ARG A 63 -14.25 13.48 9.88
CA ARG A 63 -15.07 14.29 10.81
C ARG A 63 -15.44 13.52 12.07
N PHE A 64 -15.59 12.20 11.96
CA PHE A 64 -16.06 11.30 13.00
C PHE A 64 -14.92 10.51 13.64
N GLU A 65 -13.82 10.30 12.91
CA GLU A 65 -12.68 9.52 13.36
C GLU A 65 -11.55 10.33 13.99
N HIS A 66 -10.67 9.61 14.69
CA HIS A 66 -9.49 10.16 15.36
C HIS A 66 -8.41 10.58 14.35
N GLY A 67 -7.58 11.56 14.73
CA GLY A 67 -6.42 11.99 13.92
C GLY A 67 -5.44 10.85 13.63
N TYR A 68 -5.40 9.83 14.50
CA TYR A 68 -4.71 8.55 14.32
C TYR A 68 -5.07 7.86 12.98
N LEU A 69 -6.36 7.58 12.74
CA LEU A 69 -6.81 6.88 11.53
C LEU A 69 -6.61 7.75 10.30
N LEU A 70 -6.81 9.06 10.44
CA LEU A 70 -6.60 10.00 9.36
C LEU A 70 -5.14 10.04 8.90
N LEU A 71 -4.19 10.06 9.83
CA LEU A 71 -2.76 10.06 9.49
C LEU A 71 -2.36 8.77 8.77
N ILE A 72 -2.82 7.62 9.28
CA ILE A 72 -2.58 6.32 8.66
C ILE A 72 -3.15 6.30 7.24
N GLY A 73 -4.40 6.72 7.06
CA GLY A 73 -5.03 6.80 5.76
C GLY A 73 -4.25 7.68 4.77
N ILE A 74 -3.80 8.87 5.19
CA ILE A 74 -2.97 9.73 4.35
C ILE A 74 -1.66 9.01 3.96
N ALA A 75 -0.99 8.31 4.89
CA ALA A 75 0.20 7.54 4.54
C ALA A 75 -0.09 6.41 3.55
N TYR A 76 -1.26 5.77 3.61
CA TYR A 76 -1.66 4.75 2.63
C TYR A 76 -1.83 5.31 1.20
N LEU A 77 -2.15 6.60 1.03
CA LEU A 77 -2.10 7.24 -0.30
C LEU A 77 -0.69 7.19 -0.89
N PHE A 78 0.32 7.60 -0.12
CA PHE A 78 1.72 7.59 -0.55
C PHE A 78 2.28 6.16 -0.65
N ASN A 79 1.86 5.24 0.22
CA ASN A 79 2.17 3.82 0.10
C ASN A 79 1.65 3.24 -1.22
N GLY A 80 0.39 3.55 -1.59
CA GLY A 80 -0.20 3.14 -2.86
C GLY A 80 0.56 3.70 -4.07
N LEU A 81 0.99 4.97 -4.00
CA LEU A 81 1.82 5.59 -5.04
C LEU A 81 3.18 4.89 -5.19
N LEU A 82 3.89 4.66 -4.07
CA LEU A 82 5.18 3.96 -4.07
C LEU A 82 5.04 2.51 -4.53
N GLY A 83 3.97 1.81 -4.12
CA GLY A 83 3.66 0.45 -4.57
C GLY A 83 3.33 0.37 -6.06
N PHE A 84 2.61 1.36 -6.59
CA PHE A 84 2.37 1.45 -8.03
C PHE A 84 3.68 1.68 -8.81
N LEU A 85 4.54 2.58 -8.36
CA LEU A 85 5.87 2.77 -8.98
C LEU A 85 6.74 1.51 -8.86
N HIS A 86 6.69 0.80 -7.73
CA HIS A 86 7.33 -0.49 -7.54
C HIS A 86 6.89 -1.49 -8.63
N ALA A 87 5.57 -1.63 -8.83
CA ALA A 87 5.02 -2.51 -9.85
C ALA A 87 5.54 -2.16 -11.25
N LEU A 88 5.52 -0.87 -11.63
CA LEU A 88 6.02 -0.41 -12.93
C LEU A 88 7.53 -0.61 -13.10
N SER A 89 8.29 -0.60 -12.01
CA SER A 89 9.74 -0.83 -12.01
C SER A 89 10.14 -2.31 -11.97
N TYR A 90 9.17 -3.22 -11.93
CA TYR A 90 9.45 -4.65 -11.92
C TYR A 90 10.06 -5.10 -13.25
N GLN A 91 11.03 -6.02 -13.18
CA GLN A 91 11.76 -6.50 -14.34
C GLN A 91 10.79 -7.05 -15.40
N GLY A 92 10.96 -6.59 -16.65
CA GLY A 92 10.11 -7.00 -17.78
C GLY A 92 8.88 -6.10 -18.02
N MET A 93 8.61 -5.10 -17.19
CA MET A 93 7.56 -4.08 -17.46
C MET A 93 7.94 -3.10 -18.57
N GLY A 94 9.23 -2.82 -18.74
CA GLY A 94 9.74 -1.92 -19.80
C GLY A 94 9.46 -0.42 -19.58
N VAL A 95 8.94 -0.02 -18.41
CA VAL A 95 8.63 1.40 -18.11
C VAL A 95 9.87 2.21 -17.71
N PHE A 96 10.83 1.56 -17.04
CA PHE A 96 12.09 2.16 -16.61
C PHE A 96 13.29 1.43 -17.23
N PRO A 97 13.47 1.48 -18.57
CA PRO A 97 14.45 0.65 -19.28
C PRO A 97 15.91 0.94 -18.87
N ASN A 98 16.23 2.18 -18.50
CA ASN A 98 17.56 2.56 -18.02
C ASN A 98 17.88 2.01 -16.60
N TYR A 99 16.88 1.44 -15.93
CA TYR A 99 16.98 0.89 -14.59
C TYR A 99 16.67 -0.62 -14.56
N ASP A 100 16.51 -1.26 -15.73
CA ASP A 100 16.29 -2.70 -15.82
C ASP A 100 17.52 -3.45 -15.28
N GLY A 101 17.29 -4.37 -14.33
CA GLY A 101 18.36 -5.07 -13.62
C GLY A 101 18.96 -4.27 -12.45
N ALA A 102 18.61 -3.00 -12.30
CA ALA A 102 18.94 -2.23 -11.13
C ALA A 102 17.96 -2.55 -9.98
N ASN A 103 18.39 -2.41 -8.73
CA ASN A 103 17.57 -2.74 -7.55
C ASN A 103 16.43 -1.73 -7.29
N LEU A 104 15.84 -1.13 -8.33
CA LEU A 104 14.81 -0.09 -8.26
C LEU A 104 13.51 -0.61 -7.63
N ALA A 105 12.97 -1.71 -8.15
CA ALA A 105 11.76 -2.32 -7.59
C ALA A 105 11.94 -2.68 -6.10
N PRO A 106 12.97 -3.44 -5.68
CA PRO A 106 13.20 -3.70 -4.25
C PRO A 106 13.33 -2.44 -3.38
N GLN A 107 13.98 -1.37 -3.88
CA GLN A 107 14.12 -0.13 -3.11
C GLN A 107 12.80 0.62 -2.94
N LEU A 108 11.98 0.71 -3.99
CA LEU A 108 10.64 1.30 -3.89
C LEU A 108 9.74 0.50 -2.94
N TRP A 109 9.85 -0.83 -2.96
CA TRP A 109 9.14 -1.70 -2.02
C TRP A 109 9.55 -1.41 -0.57
N ILE A 110 10.84 -1.38 -0.28
CA ILE A 110 11.36 -1.08 1.07
C ILE A 110 10.94 0.33 1.51
N ALA A 111 11.02 1.33 0.63
CA ALA A 111 10.61 2.69 0.94
C ALA A 111 9.12 2.78 1.35
N SER A 112 8.24 2.05 0.65
CA SER A 112 6.81 1.97 1.01
C SER A 112 6.61 1.39 2.41
N ARG A 113 7.38 0.36 2.81
CA ARG A 113 7.30 -0.25 4.14
C ARG A 113 7.77 0.70 5.24
N TYR A 114 8.86 1.42 5.03
CA TYR A 114 9.34 2.41 6.00
C TYR A 114 8.34 3.56 6.16
N MET A 115 7.72 4.03 5.07
CA MET A 115 6.68 5.06 5.12
C MET A 115 5.54 4.67 6.06
N VAL A 116 5.00 3.46 5.90
CA VAL A 116 3.90 2.97 6.75
C VAL A 116 4.37 2.67 8.16
N ALA A 117 5.53 2.02 8.33
CA ALA A 117 6.05 1.66 9.66
C ALA A 117 6.33 2.88 10.54
N ILE A 118 6.99 3.91 9.99
CA ILE A 118 7.25 5.17 10.69
C ILE A 118 5.93 5.88 10.99
N THR A 119 5.00 5.90 10.04
CA THR A 119 3.67 6.49 10.26
C THR A 119 2.94 5.79 11.40
N LEU A 120 2.96 4.46 11.46
CA LEU A 120 2.33 3.70 12.56
C LEU A 120 2.97 3.99 13.91
N LEU A 121 4.28 4.28 13.95
CA LEU A 121 4.98 4.68 15.17
C LEU A 121 4.57 6.09 15.62
N VAL A 122 4.36 7.01 14.68
CA VAL A 122 3.93 8.40 14.96
C VAL A 122 2.43 8.49 15.25
N ALA A 123 1.60 7.66 14.60
CA ALA A 123 0.14 7.77 14.63
C ALA A 123 -0.49 7.81 16.03
N PRO A 124 -0.07 7.00 17.03
CA PRO A 124 -0.64 7.03 18.38
C PRO A 124 -0.63 8.41 19.05
N TYR A 125 0.31 9.28 18.68
CA TYR A 125 0.35 10.68 19.13
C TYR A 125 -0.95 11.45 18.80
N TYR A 126 -1.61 11.09 17.70
CA TYR A 126 -2.86 11.70 17.23
C TYR A 126 -4.12 10.96 17.70
N PHE A 127 -4.02 10.04 18.66
CA PHE A 127 -5.18 9.32 19.17
C PHE A 127 -6.23 10.24 19.82
N ARG A 128 -5.79 11.25 20.57
CA ARG A 128 -6.69 12.25 21.21
C ARG A 128 -6.53 13.66 20.64
N ARG A 129 -5.82 13.81 19.52
CA ARG A 129 -5.47 15.11 18.94
C ARG A 129 -6.03 15.23 17.52
N ARG A 130 -6.40 16.45 17.13
CA ARG A 130 -6.72 16.74 15.74
C ARG A 130 -5.42 16.72 14.94
N LEU A 131 -5.42 16.02 13.82
CA LEU A 131 -4.31 16.05 12.87
C LEU A 131 -4.44 17.31 12.02
N PRO A 132 -3.41 18.19 11.97
CA PRO A 132 -3.38 19.25 10.99
C PRO A 132 -3.09 18.63 9.61
N THR A 133 -4.13 18.54 8.78
CA THR A 133 -4.09 17.78 7.51
C THR A 133 -3.11 18.35 6.50
N ALA A 134 -3.08 19.67 6.31
CA ALA A 134 -2.19 20.29 5.32
C ALA A 134 -0.69 20.04 5.63
N PRO A 135 -0.20 20.26 6.86
CA PRO A 135 1.15 19.85 7.24
C PRO A 135 1.42 18.36 7.07
N ALA A 136 0.46 17.49 7.42
CA ALA A 136 0.63 16.04 7.27
C ALA A 136 0.87 15.65 5.79
N PHE A 137 0.06 16.17 4.87
CA PHE A 137 0.28 15.97 3.43
C PHE A 137 1.61 16.55 2.97
N ALA A 138 1.96 17.77 3.39
CA ALA A 138 3.20 18.42 2.98
C ALA A 138 4.44 17.61 3.42
N ILE A 139 4.45 17.15 4.66
CA ILE A 139 5.54 16.34 5.21
C ILE A 139 5.64 15.00 4.47
N LEU A 140 4.53 14.27 4.32
CA LEU A 140 4.55 12.97 3.64
C LEU A 140 4.90 13.11 2.15
N CYS A 141 4.46 14.18 1.50
CA CYS A 141 4.86 14.50 0.12
C CYS A 141 6.36 14.77 0.05
N LEU A 142 6.91 15.61 0.93
CA LEU A 142 8.34 15.91 1.00
C LEU A 142 9.18 14.65 1.26
N ILE A 143 8.75 13.79 2.18
CA ILE A 143 9.41 12.50 2.44
C ILE A 143 9.35 11.63 1.19
N THR A 144 8.20 11.52 0.54
CA THR A 144 8.04 10.70 -0.67
C THR A 144 8.92 11.19 -1.81
N THR A 145 8.92 12.50 -2.09
CA THR A 145 9.76 13.08 -3.15
C THR A 145 11.24 12.95 -2.81
N GLY A 146 11.64 13.16 -1.56
CA GLY A 146 13.01 12.94 -1.09
C GLY A 146 13.46 11.48 -1.24
N LEU A 147 12.61 10.52 -0.88
CA LEU A 147 12.88 9.08 -1.06
C LEU A 147 13.03 8.74 -2.55
N LEU A 148 12.12 9.22 -3.41
CA LEU A 148 12.22 8.99 -4.85
C LEU A 148 13.51 9.60 -5.41
N ALA A 149 13.83 10.85 -5.07
CA ALA A 149 15.07 11.48 -5.50
C ALA A 149 16.31 10.69 -5.05
N ALA A 150 16.34 10.22 -3.80
CA ALA A 150 17.43 9.42 -3.26
C ALA A 150 17.58 8.07 -3.99
N ILE A 151 16.48 7.38 -4.25
CA ILE A 151 16.47 6.09 -4.95
C ILE A 151 16.94 6.26 -6.40
N PHE A 152 16.37 7.22 -7.15
CA PHE A 152 16.72 7.41 -8.56
C PHE A 152 18.15 7.95 -8.78
N THR A 153 18.72 8.67 -7.81
CA THR A 153 20.11 9.14 -7.87
C THR A 153 21.11 8.09 -7.38
N ALA A 154 20.80 7.33 -6.32
CA ALA A 154 21.68 6.27 -5.82
C ALA A 154 21.80 5.10 -6.80
N ILE A 155 20.76 4.84 -7.58
CA ILE A 155 20.74 3.80 -8.63
C ILE A 155 21.10 4.40 -9.99
N SER A 156 21.95 5.43 -10.04
CA SER A 156 22.36 6.04 -11.32
C SER A 156 22.75 4.96 -12.34
N PRO A 157 22.23 5.01 -13.58
CA PRO A 157 22.59 4.03 -14.60
C PRO A 157 24.12 4.04 -14.79
N PRO A 158 24.77 2.89 -14.98
CA PRO A 158 26.19 2.86 -15.29
C PRO A 158 26.43 3.78 -16.49
N ALA A 159 27.41 4.68 -16.39
CA ALA A 159 27.80 5.53 -17.49
C ALA A 159 28.13 4.62 -18.69
N THR A 160 27.40 4.83 -19.80
CA THR A 160 27.61 4.14 -21.07
C THR A 160 29.00 4.39 -21.60
#